data_AF-A0A3L7YID6-F1
#
_entry.id   AF-A0A3L7YID6-F1
#
_cell.length_a   1.000
_cell.length_b   1.000
_cell.length_c   1.000
_cell.angle_alpha   90.00
_cell.angle_beta   90.00
_cell.angle_gamma   90.00
#
_symmetry.space_group_name_H-M   'P 1'
#
loop_
_entity.id
_entity.type
_entity.pdbx_description
1 polymer ?
#
loop_
_entity_poly.entity_id
_entity_poly.type
_entity_poly.pdbx_seq_one_letter_code
_entity_poly.pdbx_strand_id
1 'polypeptide(L)'
;WAGSVGPLTLQISGAGLRIALTALLKAWISVQASVLLLALASPPSIVTALRRMRLPDVIATSAGLTIRYLEILRDEARRMLRARTARSASPVGVGRERIGGTIAWRARTTGSLVGSLFLRAYSRVQRIEEAAASRGATGSLSVGTLPVADPRLTIKVVGVLILVLVLTLAGALLPRL
;
A
#
# COMPACT_ATOMS: atom_id res chain seq x y z
N TRP A 1 -24.62 -10.10 28.97
CA TRP A 1 -24.79 -8.81 29.65
C TRP A 1 -25.65 -7.91 28.79
N ALA A 2 -26.78 -7.46 29.29
CA ALA A 2 -27.68 -6.56 28.57
C ALA A 2 -27.67 -5.20 29.26
N GLY A 3 -27.35 -4.15 28.51
CA GLY A 3 -27.40 -2.76 28.98
C GLY A 3 -28.07 -1.90 27.91
N SER A 4 -28.99 -1.03 28.32
CA SER A 4 -29.63 -0.07 27.42
C SER A 4 -28.98 1.29 27.55
N VAL A 5 -28.61 1.90 26.42
CA VAL A 5 -28.18 3.30 26.36
C VAL A 5 -29.19 4.04 25.49
N GLY A 6 -30.16 4.72 26.12
CA GLY A 6 -31.26 5.37 25.40
C GLY A 6 -32.14 4.35 24.64
N PRO A 7 -32.52 4.60 23.37
CA PRO A 7 -33.32 3.66 22.58
C PRO A 7 -32.54 2.43 22.09
N LEU A 8 -31.23 2.37 22.31
CA LEU A 8 -30.38 1.27 21.87
C LEU A 8 -30.20 0.24 22.98
N THR A 9 -30.64 -1.00 22.72
CA THR A 9 -30.42 -2.14 23.61
C THR A 9 -29.17 -2.90 23.16
N LEU A 10 -28.15 -2.90 24.02
CA LEU A 10 -26.90 -3.61 23.80
C LEU A 10 -26.96 -4.95 24.52
N GLN A 11 -27.06 -6.04 23.77
CA GLN A 11 -26.99 -7.40 24.30
C GLN A 11 -25.65 -8.03 23.93
N ILE A 12 -24.77 -8.15 24.92
CA ILE A 12 -23.49 -8.85 24.79
C ILE A 12 -23.74 -10.34 25.09
N SER A 13 -23.79 -11.15 24.04
CA SER A 13 -23.83 -12.61 24.13
C SER A 13 -22.41 -13.18 24.21
N GLY A 14 -22.24 -14.28 24.94
CA GLY A 14 -20.94 -14.97 25.02
C GLY A 14 -20.44 -15.44 23.65
N ALA A 15 -21.35 -15.83 22.75
CA ALA A 15 -21.04 -16.16 21.37
C ALA A 15 -20.56 -14.93 20.57
N GLY A 16 -21.23 -13.78 20.72
CA GLY A 16 -20.83 -12.53 20.07
C GLY A 16 -19.45 -12.04 20.50
N LEU A 17 -19.12 -12.16 21.78
CA LEU A 17 -17.79 -11.82 22.30
C LEU A 17 -16.70 -12.72 21.72
N ARG A 18 -16.96 -14.04 21.57
CA ARG A 18 -16.02 -14.98 20.94
C ARG A 18 -15.76 -14.63 19.46
N ILE A 19 -16.82 -14.34 18.70
CA ILE A 19 -16.69 -13.95 17.29
C ILE A 19 -15.91 -12.65 17.17
N ALA A 20 -16.22 -11.65 18.00
CA ALA A 20 -15.52 -10.38 18.01
C ALA A 20 -14.02 -10.55 18.33
N LEU A 21 -13.69 -11.34 19.35
CA LEU A 21 -12.31 -11.56 19.77
C LEU A 21 -11.50 -12.33 18.71
N THR A 22 -12.09 -13.36 18.10
CA THR A 22 -11.43 -14.14 17.03
C THR A 22 -11.25 -13.31 15.76
N ALA A 23 -12.22 -12.49 15.38
CA ALA A 23 -12.09 -11.56 14.26
C ALA A 23 -11.00 -10.51 14.53
N LEU A 24 -10.95 -9.93 15.73
CA LEU A 24 -9.95 -8.93 16.11
C LEU A 24 -8.54 -9.52 16.07
N LEU A 25 -8.34 -10.73 16.61
CA LEU A 25 -7.05 -11.42 16.59
C LEU A 25 -6.60 -11.75 15.16
N LYS A 26 -7.51 -12.25 14.31
CA LYS A 26 -7.22 -12.51 12.88
C LYS A 26 -6.81 -11.23 12.15
N ALA A 27 -7.56 -10.15 12.34
CA ALA A 27 -7.27 -8.87 11.74
C ALA A 27 -5.90 -8.34 12.19
N TRP A 28 -5.61 -8.40 13.51
CA TRP A 28 -4.34 -7.98 14.07
C TRP A 28 -3.16 -8.74 13.45
N ILE A 29 -3.25 -10.07 13.38
CA ILE A 29 -2.17 -10.90 12.82
C ILE A 29 -2.01 -10.67 11.32
N SER A 30 -3.11 -10.52 10.59
CA SER A 30 -3.07 -10.20 9.16
C SER A 30 -2.35 -8.88 8.89
N VAL A 31 -2.62 -7.85 9.71
CA VAL A 31 -1.95 -6.56 9.61
C VAL A 31 -0.46 -6.70 9.93
N GLN A 32 -0.10 -7.37 11.02
CA GLN A 32 1.31 -7.60 11.39
C GLN A 32 2.08 -8.36 10.30
N ALA A 33 1.49 -9.41 9.74
CA ALA A 33 2.08 -10.16 8.63
C ALA A 33 2.29 -9.28 7.38
N SER A 34 1.31 -8.45 7.04
CA SER A 34 1.41 -7.52 5.90
C SER A 34 2.50 -6.47 6.11
N VAL A 35 2.61 -5.91 7.32
CA VAL A 35 3.65 -4.95 7.68
C VAL A 35 5.04 -5.59 7.60
N LEU A 36 5.21 -6.81 8.13
CA LEU A 36 6.47 -7.53 8.05
C LEU A 36 6.87 -7.84 6.61
N LEU A 37 5.92 -8.26 5.77
CA LEU A 37 6.15 -8.48 4.34
C LEU A 37 6.64 -7.20 3.66
N LEU A 38 5.96 -6.07 3.90
CA LEU A 38 6.34 -4.78 3.32
C LEU A 38 7.69 -4.25 3.85
N ALA A 39 8.01 -4.53 5.11
CA ALA A 39 9.27 -4.08 5.73
C ALA A 39 10.48 -4.91 5.29
N LEU A 40 10.29 -6.20 4.99
CA LEU A 40 11.37 -7.14 4.64
C LEU A 40 11.53 -7.34 3.13
N ALA A 41 10.48 -7.11 2.33
CA ALA A 41 10.55 -7.27 0.89
C ALA A 41 11.25 -6.08 0.23
N SER A 42 12.25 -6.37 -0.59
CA SER A 42 12.86 -5.34 -1.45
C SER A 42 11.99 -5.12 -2.71
N PRO A 43 11.84 -3.89 -3.22
CA PRO A 43 11.06 -3.61 -4.42
C PRO A 43 11.40 -4.50 -5.65
N PRO A 44 12.68 -4.84 -5.93
CA PRO A 44 13.04 -5.74 -7.04
C PRO A 44 12.59 -7.19 -6.82
N SER A 45 12.47 -7.63 -5.56
CA SER A 45 12.08 -9.01 -5.24
C SER A 45 10.65 -9.35 -5.67
N ILE A 46 9.78 -8.33 -5.82
CA ILE A 46 8.38 -8.50 -6.21
C ILE A 46 8.27 -8.99 -7.65
N VAL A 47 9.01 -8.42 -8.60
CA VAL A 47 8.98 -8.84 -10.02
C VAL A 47 9.39 -10.31 -10.15
N THR A 48 10.47 -10.68 -9.45
CA THR A 48 10.97 -12.05 -9.49
C THR A 48 10.04 -13.02 -8.77
N ALA A 49 9.38 -12.60 -7.68
CA ALA A 49 8.35 -13.39 -7.02
C ALA A 49 7.14 -13.63 -7.93
N LEU A 50 6.67 -12.61 -8.65
CA LEU A 50 5.59 -12.74 -9.63
C LEU A 50 5.96 -13.71 -10.77
N ARG A 51 7.20 -13.64 -11.27
CA ARG A 51 7.72 -14.60 -12.26
C ARG A 51 7.74 -16.03 -11.70
N ARG A 52 8.16 -16.23 -10.45
CA ARG A 52 8.14 -17.55 -9.77
C ARG A 52 6.72 -18.09 -9.56
N MET A 53 5.74 -17.21 -9.42
CA MET A 53 4.31 -17.56 -9.39
C MET A 53 3.73 -17.89 -10.78
N ARG A 54 4.57 -17.98 -11.82
CA ARG A 54 4.19 -18.30 -13.21
C ARG A 54 3.28 -17.24 -13.86
N LEU A 55 3.35 -15.98 -13.45
CA LEU A 55 2.68 -14.89 -14.17
C LEU A 55 3.36 -14.61 -15.52
N PRO A 56 2.61 -14.16 -16.54
CA PRO A 56 3.17 -13.66 -17.80
C PRO A 56 4.20 -12.55 -17.56
N ASP A 57 5.29 -12.58 -18.32
CA ASP A 57 6.41 -11.64 -18.11
C ASP A 57 6.01 -10.17 -18.29
N VAL A 58 5.02 -9.91 -19.13
CA VAL A 58 4.43 -8.57 -19.33
C VAL A 58 3.81 -8.03 -18.03
N ILE A 59 3.14 -8.87 -17.24
CA ILE A 59 2.51 -8.46 -15.98
C ILE A 59 3.58 -8.22 -14.91
N ALA A 60 4.57 -9.11 -14.82
CA ALA A 60 5.67 -8.95 -13.87
C ALA A 60 6.49 -7.69 -14.19
N THR A 61 6.79 -7.46 -15.46
CA THR A 61 7.53 -6.31 -15.96
C THR A 61 6.76 -5.00 -15.73
N SER A 62 5.47 -4.95 -16.05
CA SER A 62 4.63 -3.76 -15.82
C SER A 62 4.51 -3.41 -14.33
N ALA A 63 4.35 -4.40 -13.46
CA ALA A 63 4.36 -4.20 -12.02
C ALA A 63 5.70 -3.64 -11.52
N GLY A 64 6.82 -4.19 -12.02
CA GLY A 64 8.17 -3.72 -11.68
C GLY A 64 8.43 -2.27 -12.09
N LEU A 65 8.06 -1.91 -13.32
CA LEU A 65 8.14 -0.52 -13.79
C LEU A 65 7.27 0.39 -12.92
N THR A 66 6.06 -0.03 -12.59
CA THR A 66 5.13 0.76 -11.76
C THR A 66 5.73 1.07 -10.40
N ILE A 67 6.31 0.08 -9.71
CA ILE A 67 6.96 0.27 -8.40
C ILE A 67 8.13 1.26 -8.53
N ARG A 68 8.99 1.10 -9.54
CA ARG A 68 10.13 2.00 -9.79
C ARG A 68 9.69 3.42 -10.11
N TYR A 69 8.65 3.60 -10.93
CA TYR A 69 8.18 4.93 -11.31
C TYR A 69 7.33 5.59 -10.22
N LEU A 70 6.69 4.83 -9.33
CA LEU A 70 5.91 5.38 -8.22
C LEU A 70 6.78 6.25 -7.31
N GLU A 71 8.01 5.83 -7.03
CA GLU A 71 8.97 6.62 -6.23
C GLU A 71 9.33 7.94 -6.93
N ILE A 72 9.60 7.88 -8.23
CA ILE A 72 9.91 9.05 -9.05
C ILE A 72 8.73 10.03 -9.07
N LEU A 73 7.50 9.53 -9.28
CA LEU A 73 6.29 10.33 -9.31
C LEU A 73 5.96 10.91 -7.93
N ARG A 74 6.22 10.17 -6.85
CA ARG A 74 6.06 10.65 -5.48
C ARG A 74 6.96 11.87 -5.20
N ASP A 75 8.21 11.81 -5.62
CA ASP A 75 9.14 12.92 -5.42
C ASP A 75 8.79 14.13 -6.29
N GLU A 76 8.29 13.91 -7.50
CA GLU A 76 7.76 14.97 -8.35
C GLU A 76 6.52 15.62 -7.72
N ALA A 77 5.58 14.83 -7.23
CA ALA A 77 4.39 15.32 -6.52
C ALA A 77 4.78 16.14 -5.28
N ARG A 78 5.76 15.66 -4.49
CA ARG A 78 6.30 16.41 -3.34
C ARG A 78 6.95 17.73 -3.75
N ARG A 79 7.69 17.77 -4.86
CA ARG A 79 8.25 19.02 -5.40
C ARG A 79 7.14 20.00 -5.79
N MET A 80 6.11 19.53 -6.46
CA MET A 80 4.97 20.34 -6.86
C MET A 80 4.19 20.87 -5.66
N LEU A 81 3.97 20.04 -4.63
CA LEU A 81 3.35 20.47 -3.37
C LEU A 81 4.18 21.55 -2.67
N ARG A 82 5.50 21.38 -2.57
CA ARG A 82 6.40 22.39 -1.98
C ARG A 82 6.38 23.72 -2.74
N ALA A 83 6.40 23.67 -4.07
CA ALA A 83 6.29 24.87 -4.90
C ALA A 83 4.95 25.59 -4.70
N ARG A 84 3.86 24.82 -4.57
CA ARG A 84 2.54 25.39 -4.24
C ARG A 84 2.55 26.06 -2.87
N THR A 85 3.05 25.38 -1.84
CA THR A 85 3.07 25.94 -0.47
C THR A 85 3.90 27.22 -0.38
N ALA A 86 5.02 27.29 -1.12
CA ALA A 86 5.84 28.50 -1.21
C ALA A 86 5.09 29.67 -1.87
N ARG A 87 4.31 29.41 -2.93
CA ARG A 87 3.49 30.44 -3.60
C ARG A 87 2.27 30.87 -2.80
N SER A 88 1.78 30.02 -1.90
CA SER A 88 0.63 30.28 -1.04
C SER A 88 1.00 30.74 0.37
N ALA A 89 2.27 31.07 0.63
CA ALA A 89 2.69 31.64 1.90
C ALA A 89 2.11 33.05 2.01
N SER A 90 1.07 33.21 2.83
CA SER A 90 0.55 34.52 3.22
C SER A 90 1.43 35.08 4.34
N PRO A 91 1.73 36.40 4.35
CA PRO A 91 2.35 37.03 5.51
C PRO A 91 1.51 36.76 6.76
N VAL A 92 2.16 36.29 7.83
CA VAL A 92 1.53 36.14 9.15
C VAL A 92 1.01 37.53 9.56
N GLY A 93 -0.30 37.67 9.77
CA GLY A 93 -0.91 38.89 10.31
C GLY A 93 -1.62 39.83 9.32
N VAL A 94 -1.59 39.59 8.00
CA VAL A 94 -2.32 40.44 7.03
C VAL A 94 -3.50 39.69 6.43
N GLY A 95 -4.70 39.96 6.92
CA GLY A 95 -5.99 39.71 6.25
C GLY A 95 -6.26 38.29 5.73
N ARG A 96 -6.99 37.50 6.52
CA ARG A 96 -7.52 36.16 6.19
C ARG A 96 -6.42 35.22 5.69
N GLU A 97 -5.83 34.46 6.62
CA GLU A 97 -5.24 33.16 6.35
C GLU A 97 -6.17 32.35 5.42
N ARG A 98 -5.96 32.39 4.10
CA ARG A 98 -6.66 31.53 3.14
C ARG A 98 -6.05 30.13 3.21
N ILE A 99 -5.89 29.60 4.43
CA ILE A 99 -5.48 28.24 4.70
C ILE A 99 -6.73 27.38 4.51
N GLY A 100 -7.08 27.13 3.25
CA GLY A 100 -8.18 26.25 2.88
C GLY A 100 -9.41 26.99 2.37
N GLY A 101 -9.56 26.99 1.05
CA GLY A 101 -10.85 27.25 0.41
C GLY A 101 -11.84 26.10 0.63
N THR A 102 -13.04 26.27 0.07
CA THR A 102 -14.10 25.25 0.05
C THR A 102 -13.61 23.91 -0.51
N ILE A 103 -14.35 22.83 -0.23
CA ILE A 103 -14.06 21.49 -0.79
C ILE A 103 -13.89 21.57 -2.32
N ALA A 104 -14.73 22.35 -3.00
CA ALA A 104 -14.65 22.59 -4.45
C ALA A 104 -13.31 23.24 -4.88
N TRP A 105 -12.81 24.22 -4.13
CA TRP A 105 -11.51 24.84 -4.39
C TRP A 105 -10.35 23.86 -4.19
N ARG A 106 -10.41 23.04 -3.13
CA ARG A 106 -9.40 22.01 -2.86
C ARG A 106 -9.39 20.96 -3.97
N ALA A 107 -10.57 20.50 -4.39
CA ALA A 107 -10.72 19.56 -5.50
C ALA A 107 -10.13 20.12 -6.81
N ARG A 108 -10.44 21.37 -7.17
CA ARG A 108 -9.89 22.02 -8.37
C ARG A 108 -8.37 22.13 -8.32
N THR A 109 -7.83 22.54 -7.16
CA THR A 109 -6.38 22.70 -6.99
C THR A 109 -5.65 21.37 -7.07
N THR A 110 -6.16 20.33 -6.40
CA THR A 110 -5.59 18.98 -6.49
C THR A 110 -5.72 18.42 -7.90
N GLY A 111 -6.86 18.64 -8.58
CA GLY A 111 -7.05 18.24 -9.97
C GLY A 111 -6.01 18.86 -10.91
N SER A 112 -5.68 20.14 -10.74
CA SER A 112 -4.63 20.81 -11.52
C SER A 112 -3.23 20.22 -11.25
N LEU A 113 -2.93 19.89 -9.98
CA LEU A 113 -1.68 19.22 -9.62
C LEU A 113 -1.59 17.82 -10.23
N VAL A 114 -2.67 17.03 -10.17
CA VAL A 114 -2.70 15.69 -10.75
C VAL A 114 -2.59 15.75 -12.28
N GLY A 115 -3.31 16.67 -12.93
CA GLY A 115 -3.23 16.84 -14.39
C GLY A 115 -1.84 17.25 -14.87
N SER A 116 -1.17 18.16 -14.16
CA SER A 116 0.21 18.54 -14.49
C SER A 116 1.22 17.42 -14.21
N LEU A 117 1.03 16.62 -13.16
CA LEU A 117 1.84 15.43 -12.91
C LEU A 117 1.66 14.39 -14.03
N PHE A 118 0.43 14.17 -14.49
CA PHE A 118 0.12 13.25 -15.59
C PHE A 118 0.83 13.64 -16.89
N LEU A 119 0.75 14.91 -17.31
CA LEU A 119 1.43 15.39 -18.53
C LEU A 119 2.96 15.23 -18.44
N ARG A 120 3.54 15.49 -17.26
CA ARG A 120 4.98 15.27 -17.00
C ARG A 120 5.35 13.80 -17.05
N ALA A 121 4.52 12.91 -16.49
CA ALA A 121 4.72 11.47 -16.54
C ALA A 121 4.64 10.95 -17.98
N TYR A 122 3.61 11.38 -18.72
CA TYR A 122 3.38 10.96 -20.11
C TYR A 122 4.54 11.36 -21.04
N SER A 123 4.95 12.63 -21.01
CA SER A 123 6.10 13.09 -21.79
C SER A 123 7.42 12.42 -21.39
N ARG A 124 7.55 11.99 -20.12
CA ARG A 124 8.70 11.23 -19.64
C ARG A 124 8.70 9.80 -20.21
N VAL A 125 7.54 9.15 -20.36
CA VAL A 125 7.44 7.80 -20.94
C VAL A 125 8.01 7.78 -22.35
N GLN A 126 7.65 8.73 -23.21
CA GLN A 126 8.17 8.80 -24.58
C GLN A 126 9.71 8.82 -24.64
N ARG A 127 10.34 9.66 -23.81
CA ARG A 127 11.81 9.72 -23.71
C ARG A 127 12.44 8.43 -23.18
N ILE A 128 11.73 7.72 -22.29
CA ILE A 128 12.20 6.44 -21.74
C ILE A 128 12.12 5.35 -22.80
N GLU A 129 11.02 5.29 -23.54
CA GLU A 129 10.81 4.32 -24.63
C GLU A 129 11.89 4.49 -25.71
N GLU A 130 12.17 5.73 -26.15
CA GLU A 130 13.24 6.02 -27.10
C GLU A 130 14.62 5.58 -26.59
N ALA A 131 14.93 5.86 -25.31
CA ALA A 131 16.19 5.44 -24.69
C ALA A 131 16.24 3.93 -24.39
N ALA A 132 15.10 3.25 -24.28
CA ALA A 132 15.02 1.81 -24.11
C ALA A 132 15.27 1.12 -25.45
N ALA A 133 14.61 1.61 -26.51
CA ALA A 133 14.81 1.14 -27.88
C ALA A 133 16.27 1.26 -28.32
N SER A 134 16.94 2.39 -28.03
CA SER A 134 18.36 2.58 -28.39
C SER A 134 19.32 1.64 -27.65
N ARG A 135 18.91 1.08 -26.50
CA ARG A 135 19.68 0.09 -25.73
C ARG A 135 19.32 -1.36 -26.08
N GLY A 136 18.44 -1.59 -27.06
CA GLY A 136 18.01 -2.93 -27.47
C GLY A 136 17.07 -3.59 -26.46
N ALA A 137 16.20 -2.82 -25.79
CA ALA A 137 15.23 -3.38 -24.86
C ALA A 137 14.30 -4.40 -25.54
N THR A 138 14.21 -5.60 -24.97
CA THR A 138 13.42 -6.74 -25.50
C THR A 138 12.03 -6.86 -24.88
N GLY A 139 11.55 -5.81 -24.19
CA GLY A 139 10.25 -5.82 -23.50
C GLY A 139 10.26 -6.52 -22.13
N SER A 140 11.38 -7.10 -21.71
CA SER A 140 11.55 -7.69 -20.38
C SER A 140 12.51 -6.86 -19.54
N LEU A 141 12.12 -6.59 -18.29
CA LEU A 141 13.07 -6.05 -17.31
C LEU A 141 14.04 -7.15 -16.88
N SER A 142 15.34 -6.95 -17.15
CA SER A 142 16.39 -7.74 -16.50
C SER A 142 16.48 -7.28 -15.05
N VAL A 143 15.82 -8.02 -14.16
CA VAL A 143 15.87 -7.79 -12.72
C VAL A 143 17.03 -8.61 -12.18
N GLY A 144 17.95 -7.95 -11.48
CA GLY A 144 19.13 -8.59 -10.89
C GLY A 144 18.80 -9.80 -10.02
N THR A 145 19.79 -10.65 -9.81
CA THR A 145 19.68 -11.89 -9.04
C THR A 145 19.13 -11.66 -7.64
N LEU A 146 18.26 -12.56 -7.19
CA LEU A 146 17.73 -12.54 -5.82
C LEU A 146 18.86 -12.70 -4.79
N PRO A 147 18.76 -12.02 -3.63
CA PRO A 147 19.40 -12.50 -2.42
C PRO A 147 18.89 -13.91 -2.13
N VAL A 148 19.80 -14.83 -1.79
CA VAL A 148 19.44 -16.20 -1.38
C VAL A 148 18.46 -16.12 -0.21
N ALA A 149 17.34 -16.84 -0.30
CA ALA A 149 16.33 -16.85 0.75
C ALA A 149 16.98 -17.33 2.06
N ASP A 150 16.91 -16.51 3.10
CA ASP A 150 17.40 -16.90 4.42
C ASP A 150 16.58 -18.12 4.89
N PRO A 151 17.21 -19.28 5.14
CA PRO A 151 16.50 -20.50 5.56
C PRO A 151 15.69 -20.29 6.85
N ARG A 152 16.04 -19.29 7.67
CA ARG A 152 15.31 -18.92 8.90
C ARG A 152 13.99 -18.19 8.63
N LEU A 153 13.81 -17.60 7.45
CA LEU A 153 12.54 -16.96 7.05
C LEU A 153 11.43 -18.00 6.93
N THR A 154 11.74 -19.17 6.36
CA THR A 154 10.80 -20.31 6.24
C THR A 154 10.26 -20.71 7.61
N ILE A 155 11.12 -20.79 8.63
CA ILE A 155 10.73 -21.13 10.00
C ILE A 155 9.79 -20.06 10.58
N LYS A 156 10.09 -18.77 10.35
CA LYS A 156 9.23 -17.65 10.80
C LYS A 156 7.85 -17.69 10.12
N VAL A 157 7.79 -17.90 8.82
CA VAL A 157 6.53 -17.98 8.06
C VAL A 157 5.69 -19.18 8.51
N VAL A 158 6.31 -20.35 8.67
CA VAL A 158 5.65 -21.55 9.18
C VAL A 158 5.12 -21.34 10.60
N GLY A 159 5.89 -20.68 11.48
CA GLY A 159 5.46 -20.33 12.83
C GLY A 159 4.23 -19.40 12.84
N VAL A 160 4.20 -18.38 11.98
CA VAL A 160 3.04 -17.49 11.85
C VAL A 160 1.82 -18.24 11.31
N LEU A 161 2.00 -19.11 10.31
CA LEU A 161 0.91 -19.93 9.76
C LEU A 161 0.32 -20.89 10.80
N ILE A 162 1.16 -21.53 11.62
CA ILE A 162 0.73 -22.39 12.73
C ILE A 162 -0.03 -21.58 13.77
N LEU A 163 0.46 -20.39 14.14
CA LEU A 163 -0.24 -19.51 15.09
C LEU A 163 -1.63 -19.10 14.58
N VAL A 164 -1.74 -18.72 13.31
CA VAL A 164 -3.02 -18.39 12.66
C VAL A 164 -3.95 -19.61 12.64
N LEU A 165 -3.43 -20.79 12.29
CA LEU A 165 -4.20 -22.03 12.26
C LEU A 165 -4.73 -22.37 13.65
N VAL A 166 -3.91 -22.30 14.70
CA VAL A 166 -4.32 -22.54 16.10
C VAL A 166 -5.40 -21.57 16.53
N LEU A 167 -5.28 -20.29 16.19
CA LEU A 167 -6.32 -19.29 16.52
C LEU A 167 -7.62 -19.52 15.76
N THR A 168 -7.54 -19.95 14.50
CA THR A 168 -8.74 -20.30 13.72
C THR A 168 -9.44 -21.55 14.24
N LEU A 169 -8.67 -22.58 14.63
CA LEU A 169 -9.18 -23.82 15.21
C LEU A 169 -9.72 -23.59 16.61
N ALA A 170 -9.05 -22.81 17.46
CA ALA A 170 -9.56 -22.43 18.77
C ALA A 170 -10.93 -21.74 18.66
N GLY A 171 -11.09 -20.81 17.71
CA GLY A 171 -12.38 -20.19 17.42
C GLY A 171 -13.45 -21.17 16.90
N ALA A 172 -13.05 -22.19 16.14
CA ALA A 172 -13.95 -23.18 15.52
C ALA A 172 -14.27 -24.41 16.40
N LEU A 173 -13.47 -24.69 17.44
CA LEU A 173 -13.66 -25.78 18.41
C LEU A 173 -14.47 -25.35 19.65
N LEU A 174 -14.53 -24.05 19.93
CA LEU A 174 -15.38 -23.45 20.95
C LEU A 174 -16.93 -23.40 20.70
N PRO A 175 -17.53 -23.78 19.55
CA PRO A 175 -18.98 -23.91 19.43
C PRO A 175 -19.53 -25.25 19.95
N ARG A 176 -18.67 -26.17 20.41
CA ARG A 176 -19.09 -27.48 20.97
C ARG A 176 -19.03 -27.56 22.51
N LEU A 177 -18.84 -26.41 23.18
CA LEU A 177 -18.91 -26.22 24.64
C LEU A 177 -19.75 -24.98 24.95
#